data_AF-A0A1Y1MV61-F1
#
_entry.id   AF-A0A1Y1MV61-F1
#
_cell.length_a   1.000
_cell.length_b   1.000
_cell.length_c   1.000
_cell.angle_alpha   90.00
_cell.angle_beta   90.00
_cell.angle_gamma   90.00
#
_symmetry.space_group_name_H-M   'P 1'
#
loop_
_entity.id
_entity.type
_entity.pdbx_description
1 polymer ?
#
loop_
_entity_poly.entity_id
_entity_poly.type
_entity_poly.pdbx_seq_one_letter_code
_entity_poly.pdbx_strand_id
1 'polypeptide(L)'
;RQTLLATQLICSLMMFMVTFLLYQGIVFVYITYILLGAFLTSVMVIGYEMAAEVTYPEPEGTPAGLLNASAQGFGIMFTYLYSFLFYKLEDVWSNLSLCVILLVGFVLLTISPFDLKRQAINLRKVHDNQTLL
;
A
#
# COMPACT_ATOMS: atom_id res chain seq x y z
N ARG A 1 3.30 10.47 3.95
CA ARG A 1 4.47 9.58 3.73
C ARG A 1 4.82 8.71 4.95
N GLN A 2 5.12 9.28 6.12
CA GLN A 2 5.55 8.47 7.29
C GLN A 2 4.49 7.44 7.73
N THR A 3 3.22 7.85 7.76
CA THR A 3 2.08 6.96 8.06
C THR A 3 1.95 5.83 7.05
N LEU A 4 2.08 6.12 5.75
CA LEU A 4 2.02 5.12 4.68
C LEU A 4 3.12 4.05 4.82
N LEU A 5 4.35 4.48 5.08
CA LEU A 5 5.49 3.57 5.30
C LEU A 5 5.31 2.73 6.57
N ALA A 6 4.85 3.35 7.66
CA ALA A 6 4.60 2.66 8.92
C ALA A 6 3.51 1.59 8.76
N THR A 7 2.38 1.92 8.14
CA THR A 7 1.29 0.97 7.90
C THR A 7 1.74 -0.17 6.98
N GLN A 8 2.49 0.12 5.91
CA GLN A 8 3.02 -0.94 5.04
C GLN A 8 3.99 -1.88 5.77
N LEU A 9 4.85 -1.33 6.64
CA LEU A 9 5.78 -2.13 7.44
C LEU A 9 5.02 -3.03 8.42
N ILE A 10 3.99 -2.49 9.09
CA ILE A 10 3.11 -3.26 9.98
C ILE A 10 2.43 -4.39 9.22
N CYS A 11 1.88 -4.13 8.03
CA CYS A 11 1.27 -5.18 7.19
C CYS A 11 2.29 -6.28 6.83
N SER A 12 3.53 -5.90 6.51
CA SER A 12 4.59 -6.85 6.18
C SER A 12 4.97 -7.73 7.38
N LEU A 13 5.04 -7.14 8.58
CA LEU A 13 5.30 -7.89 9.83
C LEU A 13 4.13 -8.79 10.20
N MET A 14 2.88 -8.33 10.05
CA MET A 14 1.70 -9.15 10.31
C MET A 14 1.63 -10.35 9.35
N MET A 15 1.98 -10.16 8.07
CA MET A 15 2.01 -11.25 7.10
C MET A 15 3.11 -12.27 7.42
N PHE A 16 4.26 -11.81 7.91
CA PHE A 16 5.30 -12.69 8.42
C PHE A 16 4.80 -13.51 9.63
N MET A 17 4.09 -12.88 10.57
CA MET A 17 3.45 -13.59 11.70
C MET A 17 2.45 -14.65 11.22
N VAL A 18 1.60 -14.35 10.23
CA VAL A 18 0.63 -15.31 9.65
C VAL A 18 1.33 -16.61 9.22
N THR A 19 2.54 -16.52 8.67
CA THR A 19 3.32 -17.70 8.24
C THR A 19 3.60 -18.66 9.39
N PHE A 20 3.85 -18.16 10.60
CA PHE A 20 4.00 -19.01 11.79
C PHE A 20 2.66 -19.51 12.35
N LEU A 21 1.60 -18.70 12.20
CA LEU A 21 0.26 -19.07 12.65
C LEU A 21 -0.36 -20.21 11.83
N LEU A 22 0.12 -20.46 10.60
CA LEU A 22 -0.30 -21.62 9.79
C LEU A 22 -0.14 -22.95 10.54
N TYR A 23 0.85 -23.06 11.42
CA TYR A 23 1.10 -24.27 12.22
C TYR A 23 0.24 -24.38 13.48
N GLN A 24 -0.36 -23.28 13.96
CA GLN A 24 -1.11 -23.22 15.21
C GLN A 24 -2.61 -23.50 15.03
N GLY A 25 -3.11 -23.41 13.80
CA GLY A 25 -4.49 -23.74 13.45
C GLY A 25 -5.23 -22.64 12.69
N ILE A 26 -6.23 -23.04 11.92
CA ILE A 26 -6.88 -22.20 10.91
C ILE A 26 -7.65 -21.00 11.49
N VAL A 27 -8.15 -21.08 12.73
CA VAL A 27 -8.91 -19.99 13.37
C VAL A 27 -8.03 -18.75 13.59
N PHE A 28 -6.79 -18.95 14.04
CA PHE A 28 -5.85 -17.84 14.24
C PHE A 28 -5.45 -17.19 12.91
N VAL A 29 -5.34 -17.99 11.85
CA VAL A 29 -5.08 -17.51 10.49
C VAL A 29 -6.22 -16.60 10.02
N TYR A 30 -7.48 -17.01 10.16
CA TYR A 30 -8.61 -16.16 9.76
C TYR A 30 -8.67 -14.83 10.51
N ILE A 31 -8.50 -14.84 11.84
CA ILE A 31 -8.54 -13.61 12.64
C ILE A 31 -7.44 -12.64 12.20
N THR A 32 -6.22 -13.15 11.98
CA THR A 32 -5.10 -12.30 11.57
C THR A 32 -5.23 -11.79 10.14
N TYR A 33 -5.81 -12.57 9.21
CA TYR A 33 -6.12 -12.09 7.86
C TYR A 33 -7.19 -10.99 7.84
N ILE A 34 -8.19 -11.06 8.72
CA ILE A 34 -9.20 -9.98 8.86
C ILE A 34 -8.53 -8.68 9.30
N LEU A 35 -7.66 -8.77 10.31
CA LEU A 35 -6.89 -7.60 10.77
C LEU A 35 -5.96 -7.09 9.67
N LEU A 36 -5.22 -7.97 9.00
CA LEU A 36 -4.34 -7.63 7.89
C LEU A 36 -5.10 -6.90 6.77
N GLY A 37 -6.28 -7.38 6.39
CA GLY A 37 -7.13 -6.73 5.38
C GLY A 37 -7.57 -5.32 5.77
N ALA A 38 -7.90 -5.09 7.04
CA ALA A 38 -8.24 -3.76 7.55
C ALA A 38 -7.06 -2.77 7.43
N PHE A 39 -5.85 -3.22 7.75
CA PHE A 39 -4.64 -2.40 7.61
C PHE A 39 -4.26 -2.15 6.13
N LEU A 40 -4.38 -3.15 5.25
CA LEU A 40 -4.12 -2.99 3.81
C LEU A 40 -5.10 -2.00 3.16
N THR A 41 -6.37 -2.02 3.57
CA THR A 41 -7.35 -1.02 3.11
C THR A 41 -6.93 0.39 3.51
N SER A 42 -6.30 0.55 4.68
CA SER A 42 -5.80 1.84 5.14
C SER A 42 -4.61 2.34 4.29
N VAL A 43 -3.72 1.45 3.83
CA VAL A 43 -2.65 1.78 2.88
C VAL A 43 -3.25 2.32 1.57
N MET A 44 -4.32 1.70 1.08
CA MET A 44 -5.02 2.13 -0.13
C MET A 44 -5.64 3.52 0.02
N VAL A 45 -6.37 3.78 1.11
CA VAL A 45 -7.01 5.10 1.35
C VAL A 45 -5.95 6.21 1.42
N ILE A 46 -4.85 5.99 2.14
CA ILE A 46 -3.74 6.95 2.19
C ILE A 46 -3.11 7.13 0.80
N GLY A 47 -3.00 6.07 0.00
CA GLY A 47 -2.51 6.12 -1.37
C GLY A 47 -3.34 7.03 -2.28
N TYR A 48 -4.67 6.97 -2.18
CA TYR A 48 -5.57 7.84 -2.95
C TYR A 48 -5.40 9.31 -2.59
N GLU A 49 -5.32 9.64 -1.29
CA GLU A 49 -5.07 11.01 -0.80
C GLU A 49 -3.75 11.56 -1.36
N MET A 50 -2.69 10.75 -1.34
CA MET A 50 -1.38 11.15 -1.85
C MET A 50 -1.38 11.33 -3.38
N ALA A 51 -2.10 10.49 -4.12
CA ALA A 51 -2.23 10.59 -5.56
C ALA A 51 -2.94 11.90 -5.96
N ALA A 52 -4.05 12.23 -5.28
CA ALA A 52 -4.77 13.48 -5.48
C ALA A 52 -3.90 14.71 -5.19
N GLU A 53 -3.05 14.64 -4.15
CA GLU A 53 -2.15 15.75 -3.80
C GLU A 53 -1.02 15.98 -4.83
N VAL A 54 -0.51 14.91 -5.45
CA VAL A 54 0.52 14.99 -6.50
C VAL A 54 -0.03 15.51 -7.83
N THR A 55 -1.28 15.18 -8.16
CA THR A 55 -1.93 15.62 -9.40
C THR A 55 -2.69 16.94 -9.26
N TYR A 56 -2.53 17.68 -8.16
CA TYR A 56 -3.20 18.97 -8.02
C TYR A 56 -2.70 19.96 -9.12
N PRO A 57 -3.60 20.72 -9.80
CA PRO A 57 -5.02 20.97 -9.51
C PRO A 57 -6.04 20.15 -10.33
N GLU A 58 -5.68 19.00 -10.91
CA GLU A 58 -6.62 18.15 -11.63
C GLU A 58 -7.73 17.55 -10.74
N PRO A 59 -8.92 17.24 -11.30
CA PRO A 59 -10.03 16.66 -10.55
C PRO A 59 -9.70 15.29 -9.98
N GLU A 60 -9.99 15.10 -8.68
CA GLU A 60 -9.63 13.92 -7.86
C GLU A 60 -10.12 12.58 -8.43
N GLY A 61 -11.19 12.59 -9.24
CA GLY A 61 -11.74 11.38 -9.85
C GLY A 61 -10.83 10.72 -10.89
N THR A 62 -10.02 11.49 -11.61
CA THR A 62 -9.13 10.96 -12.66
C THR A 62 -7.98 10.12 -12.08
N PRO A 63 -7.16 10.62 -11.13
CA PRO A 63 -6.09 9.84 -10.52
C PRO A 63 -6.64 8.67 -9.69
N ALA A 64 -7.78 8.83 -9.02
CA ALA A 64 -8.43 7.74 -8.28
C ALA A 64 -8.90 6.61 -9.22
N GLY A 65 -9.52 6.96 -10.36
CA GLY A 65 -9.94 5.99 -11.36
C GLY A 65 -8.77 5.22 -11.97
N LEU A 66 -7.67 5.91 -12.30
CA LEU A 66 -6.46 5.28 -12.82
C LEU A 66 -5.79 4.37 -11.77
N LEU A 67 -5.67 4.84 -10.52
CA LEU A 67 -5.07 4.07 -9.45
C LEU A 67 -5.89 2.81 -9.16
N ASN A 68 -7.23 2.91 -9.13
CA ASN A 68 -8.10 1.75 -8.97
C ASN A 68 -7.99 0.76 -10.14
N ALA A 69 -8.02 1.24 -11.39
CA ALA A 69 -7.86 0.38 -12.57
C ALA A 69 -6.51 -0.37 -12.55
N SER A 70 -5.42 0.32 -12.19
CA SER A 70 -4.10 -0.29 -12.05
C SER A 70 -4.06 -1.31 -10.91
N ALA A 71 -4.62 -0.98 -9.74
CA ALA A 71 -4.68 -1.86 -8.58
C ALA A 71 -5.44 -3.15 -8.89
N GLN A 72 -6.57 -3.06 -9.59
CA GLN A 72 -7.35 -4.21 -10.01
C GLN A 72 -6.60 -5.07 -11.03
N GLY A 73 -5.91 -4.46 -12.01
CA GLY A 73 -5.08 -5.18 -12.98
C GLY A 73 -3.95 -5.96 -12.31
N PHE A 74 -3.18 -5.32 -11.43
CA PHE A 74 -2.13 -5.99 -10.65
C PHE A 74 -2.71 -7.01 -9.68
N GLY A 75 -3.86 -6.74 -9.07
CA GLY A 75 -4.56 -7.67 -8.19
C GLY A 75 -4.85 -9.00 -8.89
N ILE A 76 -5.44 -8.96 -10.09
CA ILE A 76 -5.71 -10.15 -10.89
C ILE A 76 -4.40 -10.89 -11.21
N MET A 77 -3.38 -10.17 -11.67
CA MET A 77 -2.07 -10.74 -12.00
C MET A 77 -1.46 -11.47 -10.80
N PHE A 78 -1.45 -10.83 -9.62
CA PHE A 78 -0.92 -11.43 -8.40
C PHE A 78 -1.77 -12.58 -7.87
N THR A 79 -3.10 -12.56 -8.04
CA THR A 79 -3.96 -13.70 -7.71
C THR A 79 -3.60 -14.92 -8.56
N TYR A 80 -3.38 -14.74 -9.88
CA TYR A 80 -2.93 -15.84 -10.74
C TYR A 80 -1.55 -16.35 -10.35
N LEU A 81 -0.61 -15.44 -10.10
CA LEU A 81 0.73 -15.79 -9.64
C LEU A 81 0.68 -16.60 -8.34
N TYR A 82 -0.06 -16.10 -7.34
CA TYR A 82 -0.20 -16.78 -6.05
C TYR A 82 -0.87 -18.14 -6.18
N SER A 83 -1.92 -18.25 -7.00
CA SER A 83 -2.58 -19.53 -7.25
C SER A 83 -1.62 -20.54 -7.87
N PHE A 84 -0.81 -20.13 -8.85
CA PHE A 84 0.22 -20.99 -9.43
C PHE A 84 1.25 -21.45 -8.39
N LEU A 85 1.73 -20.54 -7.53
CA LEU A 85 2.64 -20.89 -6.44
C LEU A 85 1.98 -21.88 -5.47
N PHE A 86 0.72 -21.65 -5.09
CA PHE A 86 -0.03 -22.50 -4.16
C PHE A 86 -0.23 -23.93 -4.67
N TYR A 87 -0.45 -24.12 -5.96
CA TYR A 87 -0.58 -25.46 -6.53
C TYR A 87 0.76 -26.20 -6.73
N LYS A 88 1.89 -25.47 -6.79
CA LYS A 88 3.23 -26.05 -7.03
C LYS A 88 4.08 -26.16 -5.78
N LEU A 89 3.86 -25.29 -4.82
CA LEU A 89 4.61 -25.14 -3.57
C LEU A 89 3.62 -25.27 -2.41
N GLU A 90 4.07 -25.89 -1.32
CA GLU A 90 3.26 -26.02 -0.10
C GLU A 90 2.84 -24.65 0.48
N ASP A 91 1.84 -24.67 1.37
CA ASP A 91 1.18 -23.47 1.91
C ASP A 91 2.16 -22.42 2.47
N VAL A 92 3.22 -22.86 3.13
CA VAL A 92 4.22 -22.00 3.78
C VAL A 92 5.01 -21.20 2.75
N TRP A 93 5.45 -21.85 1.66
CA TRP A 93 6.21 -21.20 0.59
C TRP A 93 5.36 -20.21 -0.19
N SER A 94 4.08 -20.53 -0.37
CA SER A 94 3.11 -19.63 -0.97
C SER A 94 2.88 -18.41 -0.08
N ASN A 95 2.68 -18.59 1.23
CA ASN A 95 2.50 -17.48 2.16
C ASN A 95 3.77 -16.60 2.27
N LEU A 96 4.96 -17.22 2.16
CA LEU A 96 6.23 -16.49 2.11
C LEU A 96 6.33 -15.62 0.85
N SER A 97 5.81 -16.06 -0.29
CA SER A 97 5.79 -15.25 -1.52
C SER A 97 5.00 -13.94 -1.34
N LEU A 98 3.88 -13.98 -0.59
CA LEU A 98 3.10 -12.79 -0.27
C LEU A 98 3.88 -11.85 0.67
N CYS A 99 4.67 -12.38 1.61
CA CYS A 99 5.57 -11.57 2.42
C CYS A 99 6.57 -10.81 1.53
N VAL A 100 7.15 -11.49 0.55
CA VAL A 100 8.08 -10.87 -0.41
C VAL A 100 7.38 -9.78 -1.22
N ILE A 101 6.17 -10.02 -1.72
CA ILE A 101 5.40 -9.02 -2.48
C ILE A 101 5.12 -7.78 -1.63
N LEU A 102 4.75 -7.94 -0.36
CA LEU A 102 4.53 -6.82 0.56
C LEU A 102 5.82 -6.04 0.87
N LEU A 103 6.95 -6.72 1.01
CA LEU A 103 8.26 -6.09 1.19
C LEU A 103 8.71 -5.34 -0.07
N VAL A 104 8.47 -5.88 -1.26
CA VAL A 104 8.69 -5.17 -2.53
C VAL A 104 7.82 -3.91 -2.56
N GLY A 105 6.55 -4.00 -2.16
CA GLY A 105 5.67 -2.83 -2.01
C GLY A 105 6.24 -1.78 -1.05
N PHE A 106 6.81 -2.20 0.08
CA PHE A 106 7.49 -1.28 1.00
C PHE A 106 8.69 -0.58 0.35
N VAL A 107 9.55 -1.32 -0.36
CA VAL A 107 10.70 -0.73 -1.06
C VAL A 107 10.27 0.23 -2.17
N LEU A 108 9.22 -0.10 -2.92
CA LEU A 108 8.66 0.82 -3.92
C LEU A 108 8.14 2.11 -3.27
N LEU A 109 7.48 2.00 -2.11
CA LEU A 109 7.01 3.15 -1.35
C LEU A 109 8.15 4.01 -0.78
N THR A 110 9.30 3.42 -0.40
CA THR A 110 10.43 4.21 0.11
C THR A 110 11.11 5.01 -1.00
N ILE A 111 11.21 4.44 -2.20
CA ILE A 111 11.86 5.07 -3.36
C ILE A 111 10.97 6.12 -4.02
N SER A 112 9.64 6.03 -3.87
CA SER A 112 8.69 6.97 -4.47
C SER A 112 8.95 8.43 -4.03
N PRO A 113 9.18 9.37 -4.97
CA PRO A 113 9.31 10.79 -4.66
C PRO A 113 7.92 11.39 -4.36
N PHE A 114 7.73 11.84 -3.12
CA PHE A 114 6.50 12.48 -2.67
C PHE A 114 6.69 14.01 -2.61
N ASP A 115 6.87 14.65 -3.77
CA ASP A 115 6.87 16.11 -3.84
C ASP A 115 5.43 16.62 -3.88
N LEU A 116 4.95 17.08 -2.72
CA LEU A 116 3.58 17.52 -2.51
C LEU A 116 3.40 18.92 -3.13
N LYS A 117 2.95 18.95 -4.39
CA LYS A 117 2.71 20.20 -5.16
C LYS A 117 1.79 21.18 -4.40
N ARG A 118 0.78 20.68 -3.70
CA ARG A 118 -0.15 21.51 -2.91
C ARG A 118 0.54 22.25 -1.77
N GLN A 119 1.44 21.58 -1.04
CA GLN A 119 2.22 22.23 0.01
C GLN A 119 3.19 23.26 -0.56
N ALA A 120 3.85 22.95 -1.68
CA ALA A 120 4.75 23.89 -2.35
C ALA A 120 4.04 25.19 -2.77
N ILE A 121 2.82 25.10 -3.31
CA ILE A 121 2.03 26.28 -3.71
C ILE A 121 1.58 27.09 -2.49
N ASN A 122 1.12 26.45 -1.42
CA ASN A 122 0.69 27.15 -0.20
C ASN A 122 1.86 27.84 0.50
N LEU A 123 3.03 27.18 0.58
CA LEU A 123 4.25 27.80 1.11
C LEU A 123 4.70 29.00 0.26
N ARG A 124 4.61 28.90 -1.07
CA ARG A 124 4.93 30.01 -1.98
C ARG A 124 4.01 31.20 -1.77
N LYS A 125 2.70 30.98 -1.62
CA LYS A 125 1.73 32.05 -1.33
C LYS A 125 1.99 32.74 0.02
N VAL A 126 2.34 31.98 1.05
CA VAL A 126 2.69 32.56 2.37
C VAL A 126 3.97 33.39 2.28
N HIS A 127 4.99 32.91 1.58
CA HIS A 127 6.24 33.64 1.38
C HIS A 127 6.02 34.96 0.61
N ASP A 128 5.32 34.91 -0.52
CA ASP A 128 5.00 36.12 -1.31
C ASP A 128 4.21 37.14 -0.45
N ASN A 129 3.28 36.68 0.38
CA ASN A 129 2.49 37.55 1.25
C ASN A 129 3.30 38.16 2.42
N GLN A 130 4.39 37.51 2.85
CA GLN A 130 5.33 38.07 3.84
C GLN A 130 6.34 39.05 3.22
N THR A 131 6.71 38.88 1.94
CA THR A 131 7.56 39.85 1.24
C THR A 131 6.82 41.13 0.82
N LEU A 132 5.49 41.13 0.88
CA LEU A 132 4.63 42.29 0.57
C LEU A 132 4.24 43.12 1.81
N LEU A 133 4.75 42.78 3.00
CA LEU A 133 4.61 43.49 4.28
C LEU A 133 5.97 44.03 4.73
#